data_AF-A0A1T3P2J0-F1
#
_entry.id   AF-A0A1T3P2J0-F1
#
_cell.length_a   1.000
_cell.length_b   1.000
_cell.length_c   1.000
_cell.angle_alpha   90.00
_cell.angle_beta   90.00
_cell.angle_gamma   90.00
#
_symmetry.space_group_name_H-M   'P 1'
#
loop_
_entity.id
_entity.type
_entity.pdbx_description
1 polymer ?
#
loop_
_entity_poly.entity_id
_entity_poly.type
_entity_poly.pdbx_seq_one_letter_code
_entity_poly.pdbx_strand_id
1 'polypeptide(L)'
;MTHKGRTVSIGQSLAEARVRAGLTVERLSEVTRIRRNIIEGVEHDDFEPCGGDFYARGHIRTLARATGLEPAPLIAEYDHTVGGTSTPRPTQIFDSPRKSIEYRRPNWTLAMGVAVVIVLIFAFVQLAGGPADDDEKETASRVAPTTAAPAAPAPRPRRRPRPRR
;
A
#
# COMPACT_ATOMS: atom_id res chain seq x y z
N MET A 1 -27.42 -27.21 -8.35
CA MET A 1 -27.81 -25.78 -8.47
C MET A 1 -27.91 -25.19 -7.08
N THR A 2 -26.79 -24.78 -6.50
CA THR A 2 -26.79 -24.07 -5.21
C THR A 2 -26.97 -22.59 -5.49
N HIS A 3 -28.19 -22.07 -5.32
CA HIS A 3 -28.43 -20.63 -5.24
C HIS A 3 -27.71 -20.12 -3.99
N LYS A 4 -26.45 -19.70 -4.13
CA LYS A 4 -25.81 -18.82 -3.17
C LYS A 4 -26.58 -17.50 -3.28
N GLY A 5 -27.59 -17.33 -2.44
CA GLY A 5 -28.32 -16.07 -2.34
C GLY A 5 -27.29 -14.95 -2.25
N ARG A 6 -27.37 -13.96 -3.15
CA ARG A 6 -26.50 -12.80 -3.13
C ARG A 6 -26.82 -12.05 -1.82
N THR A 7 -26.04 -12.31 -0.78
CA THR A 7 -25.98 -11.43 0.39
C THR A 7 -25.40 -10.12 -0.11
N VAL A 8 -26.19 -9.05 -0.04
CA VAL A 8 -25.77 -7.69 -0.40
C VAL A 8 -24.57 -7.33 0.48
N SER A 9 -23.48 -6.82 -0.11
CA SER A 9 -22.30 -6.43 0.67
C SER A 9 -22.49 -5.08 1.36
N ILE A 10 -21.56 -4.73 2.25
CA ILE A 10 -21.54 -3.44 2.94
C ILE A 10 -21.45 -2.29 1.93
N GLY A 11 -20.51 -2.41 0.99
CA GLY A 11 -20.29 -1.42 -0.06
C GLY A 11 -21.53 -1.24 -0.93
N GLN A 12 -22.13 -2.34 -1.37
CA GLN A 12 -23.36 -2.30 -2.16
C GLN A 12 -24.52 -1.66 -1.37
N SER A 13 -24.68 -1.99 -0.09
CA SER A 13 -25.72 -1.40 0.77
C SER A 13 -25.56 0.12 0.89
N LEU A 14 -24.34 0.59 1.11
CA LEU A 14 -24.03 2.02 1.21
C LEU A 14 -24.24 2.75 -0.12
N ALA A 15 -23.82 2.16 -1.24
CA ALA A 15 -24.02 2.71 -2.57
C ALA A 15 -25.51 2.85 -2.90
N GLU A 16 -26.30 1.81 -2.64
CA GLU A 16 -27.76 1.82 -2.83
C GLU A 16 -28.45 2.86 -1.95
N ALA A 17 -28.03 2.97 -0.68
CA ALA A 17 -28.57 4.00 0.21
C ALA A 17 -28.20 5.42 -0.24
N ARG A 18 -26.97 5.64 -0.71
CA ARG A 18 -26.54 6.92 -1.29
C ARG A 18 -27.40 7.31 -2.49
N VAL A 19 -27.64 6.36 -3.41
CA VAL A 19 -28.50 6.58 -4.59
C VAL A 19 -29.94 6.86 -4.17
N ARG A 20 -30.51 6.11 -3.22
CA ARG A 20 -31.86 6.36 -2.68
C ARG A 20 -31.98 7.72 -1.99
N ALA A 21 -30.92 8.18 -1.35
CA ALA A 21 -30.84 9.51 -0.75
C ALA A 21 -30.62 10.64 -1.79
N GLY A 22 -30.46 10.31 -3.08
CA GLY A 22 -30.22 11.30 -4.14
C GLY A 22 -28.86 11.99 -4.04
N LEU A 23 -27.87 11.34 -3.40
CA LEU A 23 -26.55 11.93 -3.17
C LEU A 23 -25.55 11.45 -4.24
N THR A 24 -24.79 12.39 -4.81
CA THR A 24 -23.56 12.05 -5.56
C THR A 24 -22.43 11.73 -4.58
N VAL A 25 -21.39 11.05 -5.06
CA VAL A 25 -20.17 10.80 -4.27
C VAL A 25 -19.52 12.13 -3.87
N GLU A 26 -19.50 13.12 -4.76
CA GLU A 26 -19.06 14.49 -4.49
C GLU A 26 -19.83 15.09 -3.32
N ARG A 27 -21.17 15.04 -3.37
CA ARG A 27 -22.01 15.64 -2.34
C ARG A 27 -21.83 14.93 -1.00
N LEU A 28 -21.74 13.60 -1.02
CA LEU A 28 -21.50 12.81 0.18
C LEU A 28 -20.11 13.14 0.78
N SER A 29 -19.10 13.33 -0.05
CA SER A 29 -17.76 13.77 0.35
C SER A 29 -17.79 15.13 1.05
N GLU A 30 -18.50 16.10 0.50
CA GLU A 30 -18.64 17.43 1.09
C GLU A 30 -19.29 17.40 2.48
N VAL A 31 -20.38 16.64 2.61
CA VAL A 31 -21.18 16.56 3.85
C VAL A 31 -20.43 15.78 4.94
N THR A 32 -19.77 14.69 4.57
CA THR A 32 -19.06 13.82 5.54
C THR A 32 -17.61 14.23 5.80
N ARG A 33 -17.04 15.09 4.95
CA ARG A 33 -15.60 15.42 4.90
C ARG A 33 -14.69 14.21 4.67
N ILE A 34 -15.24 13.11 4.16
CA ILE A 34 -14.48 11.94 3.74
C ILE A 34 -14.08 12.15 2.29
N ARG A 35 -12.81 11.90 1.93
CA ARG A 35 -12.34 12.07 0.54
C ARG A 35 -13.07 11.10 -0.40
N ARG A 36 -13.35 11.53 -1.63
CA ARG A 36 -14.04 10.71 -2.66
C ARG A 36 -13.44 9.32 -2.83
N ASN A 37 -12.11 9.23 -2.89
CA ASN A 37 -11.42 7.94 -3.05
C ASN A 37 -11.71 6.94 -1.93
N ILE A 38 -11.96 7.41 -0.70
CA ILE A 38 -12.34 6.54 0.42
C ILE A 38 -13.79 6.10 0.28
N ILE A 39 -14.68 7.00 -0.14
CA ILE A 39 -16.11 6.69 -0.33
C ILE A 39 -16.27 5.65 -1.44
N GLU A 40 -15.61 5.88 -2.57
CA GLU A 40 -15.60 4.94 -3.70
C GLU A 40 -15.01 3.60 -3.29
N GLY A 41 -13.89 3.58 -2.55
CA GLY A 41 -13.33 2.34 -2.02
C GLY A 41 -14.33 1.58 -1.15
N VAL A 42 -14.92 2.25 -0.15
CA VAL A 42 -15.92 1.64 0.75
C VAL A 42 -17.13 1.10 -0.03
N GLU A 43 -17.63 1.82 -1.03
CA GLU A 43 -18.74 1.35 -1.88
C GLU A 43 -18.39 0.12 -2.73
N HIS A 44 -17.11 -0.13 -2.98
CA HIS A 44 -16.59 -1.32 -3.66
C HIS A 44 -16.05 -2.39 -2.69
N ASP A 45 -16.33 -2.27 -1.39
CA ASP A 45 -15.77 -3.12 -0.32
C ASP A 45 -14.23 -3.10 -0.26
N ASP A 46 -13.60 -2.07 -0.83
CA ASP A 46 -12.18 -1.78 -0.69
C ASP A 46 -11.93 -0.81 0.47
N PHE A 47 -11.49 -1.38 1.59
CA PHE A 47 -11.20 -0.65 2.81
C PHE A 47 -9.71 -0.30 2.96
N GLU A 48 -8.84 -0.67 2.01
CA GLU A 48 -7.41 -0.33 2.05
C GLU A 48 -7.18 1.19 2.18
N PRO A 49 -7.88 2.05 1.42
CA PRO A 49 -7.66 3.49 1.49
C PRO A 49 -7.99 4.10 2.86
N CYS A 50 -8.79 3.41 3.69
CA CYS A 50 -9.18 3.88 5.01
C CYS A 50 -7.99 4.01 5.97
N GLY A 51 -6.87 3.31 5.71
CA GLY A 51 -5.69 3.35 6.58
C GLY A 51 -5.80 2.50 7.85
N GLY A 52 -6.66 1.47 7.82
CA GLY A 52 -6.81 0.46 8.87
C GLY A 52 -8.21 0.35 9.47
N ASP A 53 -8.47 -0.75 10.19
CA ASP A 53 -9.82 -1.15 10.63
C ASP A 53 -10.51 -0.12 11.55
N PHE A 54 -9.74 0.63 12.34
CA PHE A 54 -10.30 1.70 13.19
C PHE A 54 -10.96 2.78 12.32
N TYR A 55 -10.26 3.21 11.28
CA TYR A 55 -10.76 4.23 10.35
C TYR A 55 -11.86 3.67 9.45
N ALA A 56 -11.75 2.42 9.00
CA ALA A 56 -12.80 1.76 8.22
C ALA A 56 -14.14 1.75 8.96
N ARG A 57 -14.17 1.31 10.23
CA ARG A 57 -15.39 1.36 11.08
C ARG A 57 -15.91 2.78 11.25
N GLY A 58 -15.01 3.76 11.38
CA GLY A 58 -15.35 5.17 11.45
C GLY A 58 -16.03 5.67 10.17
N HIS A 59 -15.48 5.34 9.01
CA HIS A 59 -16.03 5.69 7.71
C HIS A 59 -17.36 5.01 7.44
N ILE A 60 -17.49 3.70 7.69
CA ILE A 60 -18.75 2.96 7.59
C ILE A 60 -19.83 3.64 8.44
N ARG A 61 -19.52 3.99 9.69
CA ARG A 61 -20.45 4.68 10.59
C ARG A 61 -20.92 6.03 10.02
N THR A 62 -19.98 6.85 9.56
CA THR A 62 -20.28 8.18 9.05
C THR A 62 -21.08 8.12 7.75
N LEU A 63 -20.73 7.22 6.83
CA LEU A 63 -21.42 7.04 5.55
C LEU A 63 -22.83 6.47 5.75
N ALA A 64 -22.99 5.49 6.63
CA ALA A 64 -24.30 4.93 6.97
C ALA A 64 -25.24 6.02 7.51
N ARG A 65 -24.77 6.81 8.49
CA ARG A 65 -25.56 7.92 9.06
C ARG A 65 -25.93 8.97 8.02
N ALA A 66 -24.98 9.34 7.15
CA ALA A 66 -25.22 10.35 6.11
C ALA A 66 -26.19 9.88 5.02
N THR A 67 -26.30 8.56 4.82
CA THR A 67 -27.21 7.94 3.83
C THR A 67 -28.50 7.39 4.45
N GLY A 68 -28.69 7.54 5.76
CA GLY A 68 -29.87 7.09 6.49
C GLY A 68 -29.91 5.59 6.80
N LEU A 69 -28.78 4.90 6.71
CA LEU A 69 -28.64 3.51 7.16
C LEU A 69 -28.26 3.43 8.64
N GLU A 70 -28.70 2.34 9.27
CA GLU A 70 -28.22 1.95 10.59
C GLU A 70 -26.77 1.44 10.53
N PRO A 71 -25.82 2.05 11.26
CA PRO A 71 -24.40 1.71 11.16
C PRO A 71 -24.04 0.40 11.89
N ALA A 72 -24.76 0.04 12.95
CA ALA A 72 -24.44 -1.12 13.79
C ALA A 72 -24.37 -2.45 13.01
N PRO A 73 -25.35 -2.82 12.17
CA PRO A 73 -25.28 -4.06 11.40
C PRO A 73 -24.11 -4.08 10.40
N LEU A 74 -23.83 -2.95 9.73
CA LEU A 74 -22.74 -2.85 8.75
C LEU A 74 -21.36 -2.99 9.42
N ILE A 75 -21.19 -2.40 10.59
CA ILE A 75 -19.95 -2.55 11.37
C ILE A 75 -19.79 -3.98 11.86
N ALA A 76 -20.86 -4.61 12.34
CA ALA A 76 -20.83 -6.00 12.77
C ALA A 76 -20.45 -6.92 11.59
N GLU A 77 -21.02 -6.69 10.41
CA GLU A 77 -20.65 -7.43 9.20
C GLU A 77 -19.17 -7.20 8.83
N TYR A 78 -18.67 -5.97 8.91
CA TYR A 78 -17.26 -5.67 8.69
C TYR A 78 -16.36 -6.40 9.69
N ASP A 79 -16.75 -6.43 10.95
CA ASP A 79 -16.03 -7.16 12.00
C ASP A 79 -16.06 -8.67 11.79
N HIS A 80 -17.13 -9.23 11.20
CA HIS A 80 -17.17 -10.63 10.83
C HIS A 80 -16.25 -10.95 9.63
N THR A 81 -16.19 -10.06 8.63
CA THR A 81 -15.37 -10.27 7.42
C THR A 81 -13.88 -10.07 7.69
N VAL A 82 -13.52 -9.09 8.51
CA VAL A 82 -12.12 -8.80 8.88
C VAL A 82 -11.66 -9.60 10.11
N GLY A 83 -12.57 -9.78 11.08
CA GLY A 83 -12.32 -10.36 12.40
C GLY A 83 -12.58 -11.85 12.54
N GLY A 84 -12.66 -12.62 11.44
CA GLY A 84 -12.69 -14.09 11.44
C GLY A 84 -11.51 -14.79 12.15
N THR A 85 -10.64 -14.06 12.87
CA THR A 85 -9.60 -14.58 13.77
C THR A 85 -9.59 -13.95 15.16
N SER A 86 -10.64 -13.25 15.62
CA SER A 86 -10.73 -12.84 17.03
C SER A 86 -12.15 -12.47 17.43
N THR A 87 -12.87 -13.42 18.03
CA THR A 87 -14.02 -13.12 18.89
C THR A 87 -13.56 -13.07 20.35
N PRO A 88 -13.49 -11.88 20.97
CA PRO A 88 -13.80 -11.75 22.37
C PRO A 88 -15.28 -11.39 22.55
N ARG A 89 -16.07 -12.38 23.00
CA ARG A 89 -17.26 -12.31 23.84
C ARG A 89 -17.48 -10.94 24.54
N PRO A 90 -18.73 -10.41 24.52
CA PRO A 90 -19.03 -9.06 24.95
C PRO A 90 -19.11 -9.00 26.48
N THR A 91 -18.04 -8.55 27.12
CA THR A 91 -18.12 -8.02 28.49
C THR A 91 -18.08 -6.51 28.44
N GLN A 92 -19.28 -5.99 28.66
CA GLN A 92 -19.67 -4.68 29.17
C GLN A 92 -18.57 -3.74 29.70
N ILE A 93 -18.72 -2.49 29.25
CA ILE A 93 -18.53 -1.22 30.00
C ILE A 93 -17.09 -0.87 30.35
N PHE A 94 -16.59 0.15 29.65
CA PHE A 94 -15.53 1.09 30.07
C PHE A 94 -14.45 0.52 30.99
N ASP A 95 -13.41 -0.05 30.39
CA ASP A 95 -12.06 0.14 30.88
C ASP A 95 -11.11 0.16 29.70
N SER A 96 -10.43 1.30 29.50
CA SER A 96 -9.31 1.38 28.57
C SER A 96 -8.12 0.70 29.23
N PRO A 97 -7.60 -0.35 28.59
CA PRO A 97 -6.18 -0.35 28.29
C PRO A 97 -5.99 -0.62 26.81
N ARG A 98 -5.22 0.27 26.18
CA ARG A 98 -4.67 0.11 24.83
C ARG A 98 -4.28 -1.35 24.60
N LYS A 99 -5.01 -2.06 23.76
CA LYS A 99 -4.58 -3.36 23.25
C LYS A 99 -4.41 -3.23 21.74
N SER A 100 -3.14 -3.02 21.40
CA SER A 100 -2.49 -3.32 20.12
C SER A 100 -3.38 -3.19 18.89
N ILE A 101 -3.16 -2.11 18.15
CA ILE A 101 -3.30 -2.15 16.69
C ILE A 101 -2.33 -3.24 16.23
N GLU A 102 -2.82 -4.47 16.14
CA GLU A 102 -2.11 -5.52 15.45
C GLU A 102 -2.21 -5.15 13.98
N TYR A 103 -1.17 -4.47 13.51
CA TYR A 103 -0.90 -4.28 12.10
C TYR A 103 -0.97 -5.68 11.49
N ARG A 104 -2.11 -6.03 10.91
CA ARG A 104 -2.28 -7.25 10.11
C ARG A 104 -1.45 -7.00 8.86
N ARG A 105 -0.13 -7.21 9.00
CA ARG A 105 0.84 -7.11 7.92
C ARG A 105 0.34 -8.11 6.88
N PRO A 106 -0.03 -7.70 5.66
CA PRO A 106 -0.15 -8.66 4.57
C PRO A 106 1.13 -9.47 4.54
N ASN A 107 1.00 -10.78 4.36
CA ASN A 107 1.98 -11.88 4.38
C ASN A 107 3.37 -11.58 3.76
N TRP A 108 4.09 -10.59 4.28
CA TRP A 108 5.39 -10.16 3.79
C TRP A 108 6.45 -11.24 4.01
N THR A 109 6.22 -12.14 4.97
CA THR A 109 6.94 -13.41 5.16
C THR A 109 6.74 -14.39 4.01
N LEU A 110 5.55 -14.44 3.39
CA LEU A 110 5.32 -15.22 2.18
C LEU A 110 6.04 -14.58 0.98
N ALA A 111 5.99 -13.25 0.86
CA ALA A 111 6.74 -12.53 -0.17
C ALA A 111 8.27 -12.73 -0.03
N MET A 112 8.79 -12.69 1.20
CA MET A 112 10.20 -13.01 1.50
C MET A 112 10.52 -14.47 1.19
N GLY A 113 9.62 -15.39 1.55
CA GLY A 113 9.78 -16.82 1.26
C GLY A 113 9.84 -17.09 -0.25
N VAL A 114 8.93 -16.48 -1.03
CA VAL A 114 8.94 -16.58 -2.50
C VAL A 114 10.22 -15.99 -3.08
N ALA A 115 10.70 -14.85 -2.57
CA ALA A 115 11.96 -14.25 -3.02
C ALA A 115 13.17 -15.16 -2.75
N VAL A 116 13.25 -15.78 -1.56
CA VAL A 116 14.32 -16.73 -1.22
C VAL A 116 14.25 -17.96 -2.13
N VAL A 117 13.07 -18.50 -2.39
CA VAL A 117 12.89 -19.65 -3.29
C VAL A 117 13.33 -19.31 -4.71
N ILE A 118 13.02 -18.12 -5.22
CA ILE A 118 13.48 -17.67 -6.55
C ILE A 118 15.01 -17.57 -6.60
N VAL A 119 15.66 -17.02 -5.57
CA VAL A 119 17.13 -16.93 -5.50
C VAL A 119 17.77 -18.31 -5.44
N LEU A 120 17.19 -19.25 -4.69
CA LEU A 120 17.68 -20.62 -4.61
C LEU A 120 17.50 -21.38 -5.92
N ILE A 121 16.37 -21.21 -6.61
CA ILE A 121 16.15 -21.77 -7.94
C ILE A 121 17.15 -21.18 -8.94
N PHE A 122 17.37 -19.87 -8.91
CA PHE A 122 18.34 -19.20 -9.78
C PHE A 122 19.76 -19.69 -9.52
N ALA A 123 20.17 -19.79 -8.25
CA ALA A 123 21.47 -20.34 -7.86
C ALA A 123 21.61 -21.81 -8.27
N PHE A 124 20.55 -22.61 -8.14
CA PHE A 124 20.54 -24.00 -8.57
C PHE A 124 20.64 -24.14 -10.09
N VAL A 125 19.97 -23.29 -10.87
CA VAL A 125 20.08 -23.25 -12.34
C VAL A 125 21.48 -22.81 -12.77
N GLN A 126 22.10 -21.82 -12.11
CA GLN A 126 23.48 -21.41 -12.38
C GLN A 126 24.52 -22.47 -11.96
N LEU A 127 24.19 -23.31 -10.97
CA LEU A 127 25.08 -24.38 -10.49
C LEU A 127 24.94 -25.67 -11.30
N ALA A 128 23.74 -25.98 -11.79
CA ALA A 128 23.47 -27.15 -12.65
C ALA A 128 23.69 -26.85 -14.15
N GLY A 129 23.59 -25.58 -14.55
CA GLY A 129 23.94 -25.06 -15.87
C GLY A 129 25.29 -24.34 -15.82
N GLY A 130 26.38 -25.11 -15.86
CA GLY A 130 27.69 -24.59 -16.24
C GLY A 130 27.69 -24.11 -17.70
N PRO A 131 28.65 -23.25 -18.07
CA PRO A 131 28.46 -22.05 -18.87
C PRO A 131 28.13 -22.34 -20.34
N ALA A 132 27.18 -21.61 -20.90
CA ALA A 132 27.25 -21.27 -22.32
C ALA A 132 28.20 -20.09 -22.42
N ASP A 133 29.44 -20.39 -22.80
CA ASP A 133 30.41 -19.43 -23.30
C ASP A 133 29.75 -18.54 -24.36
N ASP A 134 29.90 -17.23 -24.21
CA ASP A 134 30.08 -16.27 -25.30
C ASP A 134 30.23 -14.87 -24.67
N ASP A 135 31.43 -14.54 -24.20
CA ASP A 135 32.04 -13.24 -24.51
C ASP A 135 33.52 -13.23 -24.07
N GLU A 136 34.33 -13.98 -24.82
CA GLU A 136 35.76 -13.72 -24.91
C GLU A 136 36.00 -12.82 -26.12
N LYS A 137 35.81 -11.51 -25.92
CA LYS A 137 36.67 -10.49 -26.53
C LYS A 137 37.14 -9.50 -25.48
N GLU A 138 38.08 -10.02 -24.69
CA GLU A 138 39.39 -9.42 -24.47
C GLU A 138 39.40 -7.92 -24.16
N THR A 139 39.23 -7.65 -22.87
CA THR A 139 39.89 -6.56 -22.16
C THR A 139 41.35 -6.41 -22.60
N ALA A 140 41.65 -5.25 -23.18
CA ALA A 140 42.77 -4.38 -22.85
C ALA A 140 44.23 -4.87 -22.98
N SER A 141 45.03 -3.94 -23.52
CA SER A 141 46.36 -3.61 -23.02
C SER A 141 47.50 -4.55 -23.42
N ARG A 142 48.06 -4.31 -24.61
CA ARG A 142 49.47 -4.58 -24.86
C ARG A 142 50.32 -3.45 -24.24
N VAL A 143 50.99 -3.83 -23.17
CA VAL A 143 51.99 -3.15 -22.33
C VAL A 143 53.13 -2.44 -23.12
N ALA A 144 53.32 -1.13 -22.81
CA ALA A 144 54.52 -0.27 -22.57
C ALA A 144 55.82 -0.39 -23.44
N PRO A 145 56.78 0.60 -23.49
CA PRO A 145 57.05 1.72 -22.56
C PRO A 145 57.47 3.11 -23.13
N THR A 146 57.48 4.10 -22.23
CA THR A 146 58.32 5.33 -22.10
C THR A 146 58.88 6.08 -23.33
N THR A 147 58.56 7.38 -23.43
CA THR A 147 59.54 8.48 -23.58
C THR A 147 58.90 9.83 -23.18
N ALA A 148 59.45 10.38 -22.10
CA ALA A 148 59.63 11.80 -21.75
C ALA A 148 58.43 12.78 -21.62
N ALA A 149 58.30 13.26 -20.37
CA ALA A 149 57.69 14.50 -19.85
C ALA A 149 58.25 15.81 -20.49
N PRO A 150 57.94 17.05 -20.02
CA PRO A 150 56.99 17.58 -19.01
C PRO A 150 56.12 18.75 -19.59
N ALA A 151 55.04 19.27 -19.00
CA ALA A 151 55.01 20.08 -17.78
C ALA A 151 53.57 20.51 -17.45
N ALA A 152 53.17 20.33 -16.19
CA ALA A 152 52.10 21.06 -15.52
C ALA A 152 52.62 22.45 -15.06
N PRO A 153 51.91 23.33 -14.30
CA PRO A 153 50.54 23.24 -13.75
C PRO A 153 49.72 24.56 -13.81
N ALA A 154 48.46 24.50 -13.36
CA ALA A 154 47.57 25.63 -13.07
C ALA A 154 48.12 26.57 -11.96
N PRO A 155 47.56 27.79 -11.76
CA PRO A 155 46.44 27.92 -10.83
C PRO A 155 45.42 29.06 -11.12
N ARG A 156 44.14 28.82 -10.79
CA ARG A 156 43.22 29.88 -10.27
C ARG A 156 43.67 30.20 -8.83
N PRO A 157 43.54 31.42 -8.23
CA PRO A 157 42.25 32.12 -8.08
C PRO A 157 42.32 33.67 -7.89
N ARG A 158 41.15 34.35 -7.85
CA ARG A 158 40.68 35.26 -6.76
C ARG A 158 39.74 36.37 -7.28
N ARG A 159 38.61 36.50 -6.58
CA ARG A 159 37.57 37.56 -6.66
C ARG A 159 38.12 38.91 -6.16
N ARG A 160 37.70 40.09 -6.69
CA ARG A 160 36.62 41.04 -6.26
C ARG A 160 37.23 42.48 -6.34
N PRO A 161 36.52 43.64 -6.15
CA PRO A 161 35.13 44.09 -6.40
C PRO A 161 35.02 45.42 -7.25
N ARG A 162 33.77 45.84 -7.57
CA ARG A 162 33.13 47.18 -7.92
C ARG A 162 33.98 48.49 -7.97
N PRO A 163 33.59 49.60 -8.66
CA PRO A 163 32.24 50.24 -8.61
C PRO A 163 31.69 51.02 -9.85
N ARG A 164 30.35 51.19 -9.82
CA ARG A 164 29.48 52.34 -10.18
C ARG A 164 29.94 53.42 -11.20
N ARG A 165 29.12 53.64 -12.23
CA ARG A 165 28.67 54.98 -12.64
C ARG A 165 27.29 54.90 -13.29
#